data_AF-A0A9Q9IFX7-F1
#
_entry.id   AF-A0A9Q9IFX7-F1
#
_cell.length_a   1.000
_cell.length_b   1.000
_cell.length_c   1.000
_cell.angle_alpha   90.00
_cell.angle_beta   90.00
_cell.angle_gamma   90.00
#
_symmetry.space_group_name_H-M   'P 1'
#
loop_
_entity.id
_entity.type
_entity.pdbx_description
1 polymer ?
#
loop_
_entity_poly.entity_id
_entity_poly.type
_entity_poly.pdbx_seq_one_letter_code
_entity_poly.pdbx_strand_id
1 'polypeptide(L)'
;MLGTRVRLTLASVMVLGLAACGGHPDPAGVAAGPPSSEAPVTSSPPAPVTSPPASPSASPKPSASKKPAPKPSSTLKKQVAAGGDTGGAKPPAPGGDGVPATGAGTFTVAGGGTGIVGTGATLVKYRVEVENGIQWGSNPVWTTDKTAAEVERALGAQLGWTMSAEHPVTYAPNKLTDASWSFQRVSGEDYSVRLRLATPGTVDKLCASVGVSTQGIYSCRYGQTILLNLRRWLKGIDGAPGVDFHANTVNHEMGHFLGFDHMKCPGSGQPAPIMQTQTIALNGCTINSFPFTTEGTFVQGPWAPS
;
A
#
# COMPACT_ATOMS: atom_id res chain seq x y z
N MET A 1 -25.30 -46.64 -32.22
CA MET A 1 -24.16 -45.93 -32.85
C MET A 1 -23.03 -45.84 -31.82
N LEU A 2 -21.78 -46.00 -32.25
CA LEU A 2 -20.62 -46.23 -31.37
C LEU A 2 -20.23 -45.00 -30.54
N GLY A 3 -19.89 -45.22 -29.27
CA GLY A 3 -19.32 -44.19 -28.39
C GLY A 3 -17.80 -44.17 -28.45
N THR A 4 -17.23 -43.08 -28.96
CA THR A 4 -15.77 -42.93 -29.12
C THR A 4 -15.11 -42.48 -27.82
N ARG A 5 -14.46 -43.41 -27.10
CA ARG A 5 -13.59 -43.06 -25.96
C ARG A 5 -12.21 -42.63 -26.47
N VAL A 6 -11.89 -41.35 -26.36
CA VAL A 6 -10.54 -40.84 -26.64
C VAL A 6 -9.59 -41.33 -25.54
N ARG A 7 -8.58 -42.12 -25.93
CA ARG A 7 -7.45 -42.49 -25.07
C ARG A 7 -6.31 -41.50 -25.30
N LEU A 8 -5.89 -40.79 -24.25
CA LEU A 8 -4.70 -39.94 -24.31
C LEU A 8 -3.48 -40.74 -23.85
N THR A 9 -2.63 -41.15 -24.78
CA THR A 9 -1.34 -41.80 -24.48
C THR A 9 -0.28 -40.76 -24.19
N LEU A 10 0.25 -40.74 -22.96
CA LEU A 10 1.51 -40.05 -22.65
C LEU A 10 2.67 -40.86 -23.25
N ALA A 11 3.49 -40.21 -24.07
CA ALA A 11 4.76 -40.76 -24.54
C ALA A 11 5.89 -40.26 -23.63
N SER A 12 6.38 -41.13 -22.75
CA SER A 12 7.58 -40.86 -21.94
C SER A 12 8.84 -41.16 -22.74
N VAL A 13 9.71 -40.17 -22.94
CA VAL A 13 11.04 -40.39 -23.52
C VAL A 13 11.99 -40.84 -22.42
N MET A 14 12.35 -42.13 -22.44
CA MET A 14 13.46 -42.67 -21.67
C MET A 14 14.80 -42.33 -22.35
N VAL A 15 15.75 -41.80 -21.59
CA VAL A 15 17.17 -41.83 -21.95
C VAL A 15 17.84 -42.89 -21.07
N LEU A 16 18.39 -43.93 -21.69
CA LEU A 16 19.15 -44.99 -21.03
C LEU A 16 20.65 -44.75 -21.23
N GLY A 17 21.45 -44.82 -20.16
CA GLY A 17 22.91 -44.73 -20.19
C GLY A 17 23.52 -45.40 -18.95
N LEU A 18 24.28 -46.48 -19.18
CA LEU A 18 24.86 -47.40 -18.19
C LEU A 18 25.77 -46.65 -17.17
N ALA A 19 25.84 -46.94 -15.87
CA ALA A 19 25.79 -48.17 -15.06
C ALA A 19 27.17 -48.85 -14.79
N ALA A 20 27.71 -48.57 -13.59
CA ALA A 20 28.57 -49.42 -12.75
C ALA A 20 28.79 -48.70 -11.40
N CYS A 21 28.91 -49.28 -10.21
CA CYS A 21 28.54 -50.56 -9.56
C CYS A 21 29.21 -50.48 -8.17
N GLY A 22 28.49 -50.62 -7.05
CA GLY A 22 29.14 -50.48 -5.73
C GLY A 22 28.27 -50.51 -4.46
N GLY A 23 27.77 -51.69 -4.07
CA GLY A 23 27.57 -52.09 -2.66
C GLY A 23 26.61 -51.30 -1.76
N HIS A 24 25.39 -51.80 -1.62
CA HIS A 24 24.54 -51.70 -0.41
C HIS A 24 24.77 -52.97 0.47
N PRO A 25 24.30 -53.10 1.73
CA PRO A 25 23.09 -52.45 2.27
C PRO A 25 23.09 -51.95 3.75
N ASP A 26 22.24 -50.95 3.97
CA ASP A 26 21.52 -50.61 5.22
C ASP A 26 20.47 -51.72 5.58
N PRO A 27 19.76 -51.77 6.74
CA PRO A 27 19.12 -50.59 7.37
C PRO A 27 18.78 -50.58 8.88
N ALA A 28 18.18 -49.45 9.29
CA ALA A 28 17.25 -49.23 10.40
C ALA A 28 17.80 -49.24 11.86
N GLY A 29 17.29 -48.39 12.77
CA GLY A 29 16.37 -47.28 12.58
C GLY A 29 15.85 -46.64 13.88
N VAL A 30 15.53 -45.34 13.79
CA VAL A 30 14.57 -44.52 14.58
C VAL A 30 14.66 -44.40 16.12
N ALA A 31 14.64 -43.12 16.55
CA ALA A 31 13.87 -42.54 17.68
C ALA A 31 14.34 -42.67 19.16
N ALA A 32 14.79 -41.51 19.67
CA ALA A 32 14.20 -40.74 20.80
C ALA A 32 14.17 -41.28 22.25
N GLY A 33 14.69 -40.44 23.17
CA GLY A 33 14.10 -40.20 24.49
C GLY A 33 14.85 -40.76 25.71
N PRO A 34 15.21 -39.92 26.70
CA PRO A 34 15.59 -40.36 28.04
C PRO A 34 14.42 -40.20 29.04
N PRO A 35 14.20 -41.20 29.93
CA PRO A 35 13.44 -40.97 31.16
C PRO A 35 14.19 -41.37 32.45
N SER A 36 14.12 -40.44 33.41
CA SER A 36 13.96 -40.51 34.88
C SER A 36 14.14 -41.80 35.73
N SER A 37 14.30 -41.52 37.04
CA SER A 37 14.30 -42.41 38.23
C SER A 37 15.64 -43.11 38.53
N GLU A 38 16.05 -43.32 39.79
CA GLU A 38 15.30 -43.35 41.06
C GLU A 38 16.20 -42.96 42.27
N ALA A 39 15.61 -42.75 43.46
CA ALA A 39 16.33 -42.52 44.73
C ALA A 39 15.94 -43.59 45.78
N PRO A 40 16.70 -43.74 46.89
CA PRO A 40 15.99 -43.71 48.17
C PRO A 40 16.71 -43.07 49.39
N VAL A 41 15.88 -42.30 50.11
CA VAL A 41 15.80 -41.88 51.54
C VAL A 41 16.81 -42.30 52.63
N THR A 42 17.10 -41.32 53.50
CA THR A 42 16.91 -41.31 54.98
C THR A 42 17.23 -39.90 55.54
N SER A 43 16.69 -39.35 56.64
CA SER A 43 15.55 -39.70 57.52
C SER A 43 14.82 -38.41 57.99
N SER A 44 14.26 -38.28 59.21
CA SER A 44 13.51 -37.07 59.69
C SER A 44 13.54 -36.88 61.25
N PRO A 45 12.61 -36.14 61.94
CA PRO A 45 12.76 -34.74 62.45
C PRO A 45 12.49 -34.63 63.99
N PRO A 46 12.21 -33.46 64.66
CA PRO A 46 11.00 -32.57 64.54
C PRO A 46 11.31 -31.03 64.56
N ALA A 47 10.54 -30.07 64.00
CA ALA A 47 9.16 -29.55 64.22
C ALA A 47 8.96 -28.72 65.53
N PRO A 48 8.00 -27.75 65.65
CA PRO A 48 7.14 -27.08 64.65
C PRO A 48 6.96 -25.53 64.82
N VAL A 49 6.36 -24.81 63.85
CA VAL A 49 5.33 -23.74 64.10
C VAL A 49 4.50 -23.37 62.85
N THR A 50 3.22 -23.79 62.88
CA THR A 50 1.98 -23.10 62.43
C THR A 50 1.91 -22.26 61.13
N SER A 51 1.07 -22.74 60.20
CA SER A 51 0.27 -22.00 59.19
C SER A 51 -1.18 -21.75 59.75
N PRO A 52 -2.25 -21.29 59.02
CA PRO A 52 -2.42 -20.98 57.58
C PRO A 52 -3.22 -19.64 57.31
N PRO A 53 -4.19 -19.51 56.36
CA PRO A 53 -3.93 -18.94 55.02
C PRO A 53 -4.87 -17.79 54.57
N ALA A 54 -4.55 -17.11 53.47
CA ALA A 54 -5.54 -16.43 52.62
C ALA A 54 -5.02 -16.21 51.18
N SER A 55 -5.93 -16.26 50.20
CA SER A 55 -5.74 -16.00 48.77
C SER A 55 -7.09 -15.53 48.18
N PRO A 56 -7.17 -14.97 46.96
CA PRO A 56 -6.47 -13.81 46.41
C PRO A 56 -7.46 -12.68 46.04
N SER A 57 -7.00 -11.46 45.73
CA SER A 57 -7.88 -10.48 45.04
C SER A 57 -7.15 -9.43 44.17
N ALA A 58 -7.47 -9.47 42.88
CA ALA A 58 -7.49 -8.39 41.89
C ALA A 58 -6.43 -7.25 41.95
N SER A 59 -5.34 -7.40 41.19
CA SER A 59 -4.64 -6.25 40.60
C SER A 59 -5.46 -5.70 39.42
N PRO A 60 -5.65 -4.37 39.28
CA PRO A 60 -6.42 -3.80 38.18
C PRO A 60 -5.66 -3.88 36.85
N LYS A 61 -6.34 -4.43 35.84
CA LYS A 61 -5.89 -4.50 34.45
C LYS A 61 -5.75 -3.09 33.87
N PRO A 62 -4.63 -2.71 33.22
CA PRO A 62 -4.54 -1.44 32.50
C PRO A 62 -5.60 -1.40 31.39
N SER A 63 -6.48 -0.41 31.45
CA SER A 63 -7.48 -0.19 30.40
C SER A 63 -6.77 0.13 29.08
N ALA A 64 -7.19 -0.52 27.99
CA ALA A 64 -6.69 -0.24 26.66
C ALA A 64 -7.02 1.22 26.29
N SER A 65 -6.00 2.07 26.30
CA SER A 65 -6.13 3.46 25.86
C SER A 65 -6.43 3.47 24.36
N LYS A 66 -7.62 3.95 23.98
CA LYS A 66 -7.97 4.16 22.57
C LYS A 66 -6.92 5.06 21.94
N LYS A 67 -6.16 4.53 20.96
CA LYS A 67 -5.22 5.31 20.15
C LYS A 67 -5.99 6.49 19.52
N PRO A 68 -5.57 7.75 19.73
CA PRO A 68 -6.25 8.87 19.11
C PRO A 68 -6.21 8.75 17.58
N ALA A 69 -7.35 8.93 16.92
CA ALA A 69 -7.37 9.08 15.47
C ALA A 69 -6.52 10.31 15.07
N PRO A 70 -5.73 10.24 13.99
CA PRO A 70 -4.91 11.37 13.56
C PRO A 70 -5.83 12.55 13.20
N LYS A 71 -5.65 13.68 13.89
CA LYS A 71 -6.38 14.92 13.58
C LYS A 71 -6.00 15.40 12.17
N PRO A 72 -6.93 15.98 11.41
CA PRO A 72 -6.59 16.70 10.18
C PRO A 72 -5.56 17.80 10.49
N SER A 73 -4.52 17.93 9.66
CA SER A 73 -3.55 19.02 9.78
C SER A 73 -4.28 20.35 9.56
N SER A 74 -4.33 21.19 10.59
CA SER A 74 -5.15 22.41 10.60
C SER A 74 -4.38 23.67 10.17
N THR A 75 -3.37 23.52 9.29
CA THR A 75 -2.36 24.57 9.04
C THR A 75 -2.23 25.00 7.58
N LEU A 76 -3.28 24.83 6.78
CA LEU A 76 -3.39 25.49 5.47
C LEU A 76 -3.94 26.92 5.63
N LYS A 77 -3.08 27.85 6.08
CA LYS A 77 -3.36 29.31 6.09
C LYS A 77 -2.52 30.12 5.10
N LYS A 78 -1.82 29.47 4.18
CA LYS A 78 -1.16 30.14 3.06
C LYS A 78 -1.40 29.34 1.80
N GLN A 79 -2.19 29.90 0.88
CA GLN A 79 -2.25 29.42 -0.49
C GLN A 79 -0.83 29.49 -1.05
N VAL A 80 -0.21 28.33 -1.27
CA VAL A 80 0.93 28.26 -2.19
C VAL A 80 0.38 28.63 -3.55
N ALA A 81 1.00 29.61 -4.21
CA ALA A 81 0.56 30.04 -5.53
C ALA A 81 0.52 28.82 -6.47
N ALA A 82 -0.52 28.75 -7.30
CA ALA A 82 -0.70 27.69 -8.29
C ALA A 82 0.57 27.53 -9.14
N GLY A 83 1.36 26.50 -8.84
CA GLY A 83 2.45 26.08 -9.71
C GLY A 83 1.83 25.61 -11.03
N GLY A 84 2.25 26.22 -12.14
CA GLY A 84 1.89 25.73 -13.45
C GLY A 84 2.48 24.34 -13.67
N ASP A 85 1.71 23.46 -14.29
CA ASP A 85 2.20 22.18 -14.79
C ASP A 85 3.38 22.41 -15.75
N THR A 86 4.52 21.76 -15.52
CA THR A 86 5.66 21.79 -16.45
C THR A 86 5.36 21.23 -17.84
N GLY A 87 4.17 20.61 -18.05
CA GLY A 87 3.58 20.36 -19.37
C GLY A 87 3.35 21.61 -20.24
N GLY A 88 3.51 22.83 -19.70
CA GLY A 88 3.70 24.06 -20.49
C GLY A 88 2.42 24.72 -21.02
N ALA A 89 1.26 24.12 -20.83
CA ALA A 89 -0.03 24.71 -21.15
C ALA A 89 -0.97 24.68 -19.93
N LYS A 90 -1.80 25.71 -19.77
CA LYS A 90 -2.93 25.65 -18.84
C LYS A 90 -3.85 24.50 -19.29
N PRO A 91 -4.21 23.54 -18.40
CA PRO A 91 -5.15 22.49 -18.77
C PRO A 91 -6.46 23.09 -19.31
N PRO A 92 -7.06 22.52 -20.36
CA PRO A 92 -8.34 22.97 -20.85
C PRO A 92 -9.39 22.87 -19.74
N ALA A 93 -10.45 23.70 -19.83
CA ALA A 93 -11.57 23.60 -18.92
C ALA A 93 -12.10 22.14 -18.86
N PRO A 94 -12.62 21.66 -17.72
CA PRO A 94 -13.21 20.32 -17.61
C PRO A 94 -14.18 20.03 -18.78
N GLY A 95 -13.99 18.90 -19.47
CA GLY A 95 -14.73 18.56 -20.69
C GLY A 95 -14.05 18.93 -22.02
N GLY A 96 -13.18 19.96 -22.04
CA GLY A 96 -12.55 20.47 -23.27
C GLY A 96 -11.50 19.55 -23.91
N ASP A 97 -11.03 18.54 -23.20
CA ASP A 97 -10.09 17.49 -23.62
C ASP A 97 -10.78 16.12 -23.86
N GLY A 98 -12.11 16.13 -23.90
CA GLY A 98 -12.94 14.93 -23.97
C GLY A 98 -13.07 14.17 -22.65
N VAL A 99 -12.40 14.57 -21.56
CA VAL A 99 -12.56 13.92 -20.26
C VAL A 99 -13.89 14.37 -19.61
N PRO A 100 -14.71 13.45 -19.06
CA PRO A 100 -15.98 13.82 -18.42
C PRO A 100 -15.75 14.79 -17.25
N ALA A 101 -16.34 15.98 -17.36
CA ALA A 101 -16.13 17.07 -16.40
C ALA A 101 -16.74 16.81 -15.02
N THR A 102 -17.86 16.08 -14.98
CA THR A 102 -18.72 15.86 -13.80
C THR A 102 -19.28 14.44 -13.78
N GLY A 103 -19.57 13.96 -12.58
CA GLY A 103 -20.34 12.75 -12.30
C GLY A 103 -21.37 13.02 -11.20
N ALA A 104 -21.91 11.96 -10.59
CA ALA A 104 -23.00 12.08 -9.62
C ALA A 104 -22.55 12.48 -8.20
N GLY A 105 -21.26 12.58 -7.90
CA GLY A 105 -20.72 12.81 -6.55
C GLY A 105 -21.00 11.70 -5.53
N THR A 106 -21.63 10.60 -5.96
CA THR A 106 -21.81 9.35 -5.21
C THR A 106 -20.89 8.27 -5.77
N PHE A 107 -20.62 7.22 -5.00
CA PHE A 107 -19.54 6.27 -5.32
C PHE A 107 -20.02 4.82 -5.21
N THR A 108 -19.65 3.99 -6.18
CA THR A 108 -19.76 2.52 -6.10
C THR A 108 -18.45 1.93 -5.61
N VAL A 109 -18.54 0.91 -4.77
CA VAL A 109 -17.42 0.31 -4.04
C VAL A 109 -16.95 -0.94 -4.79
N ALA A 110 -15.64 -1.10 -4.93
CA ALA A 110 -15.05 -2.29 -5.53
C ALA A 110 -15.18 -3.52 -4.62
N GLY A 111 -15.09 -4.71 -5.22
CA GLY A 111 -14.87 -5.94 -4.46
C GLY A 111 -13.65 -5.83 -3.54
N GLY A 112 -13.69 -6.56 -2.43
CA GLY A 112 -12.62 -6.61 -1.43
C GLY A 112 -12.57 -7.98 -0.76
N GLY A 113 -11.79 -8.11 0.31
CA GLY A 113 -11.44 -9.40 0.88
C GLY A 113 -10.29 -10.07 0.13
N THR A 114 -9.38 -9.28 -0.45
CA THR A 114 -8.15 -9.80 -1.04
C THR A 114 -7.23 -10.40 0.02
N GLY A 115 -6.20 -11.13 -0.42
CA GLY A 115 -5.04 -11.37 0.42
C GLY A 115 -4.39 -10.08 0.91
N ILE A 116 -3.56 -10.20 1.94
CA ILE A 116 -2.64 -9.13 2.35
C ILE A 116 -1.44 -9.17 1.40
N VAL A 117 -1.01 -8.00 0.93
CA VAL A 117 0.17 -7.82 0.08
C VAL A 117 1.28 -7.16 0.91
N GLY A 118 2.49 -7.73 0.84
CA GLY A 118 3.61 -7.36 1.71
C GLY A 118 3.48 -7.89 3.14
N THR A 119 4.57 -7.80 3.89
CA THR A 119 4.73 -8.36 5.25
C THR A 119 5.04 -7.31 6.32
N GLY A 120 4.99 -6.02 5.97
CA GLY A 120 5.30 -4.93 6.88
C GLY A 120 4.33 -4.82 8.06
N ALA A 121 4.84 -4.38 9.21
CA ALA A 121 4.20 -4.49 10.52
C ALA A 121 2.87 -3.71 10.64
N THR A 122 2.67 -2.64 9.85
CA THR A 122 1.44 -1.85 9.84
C THR A 122 0.53 -2.26 8.68
N LEU A 123 -0.54 -3.01 8.98
CA LEU A 123 -1.57 -3.33 7.99
C LEU A 123 -2.45 -2.11 7.67
N VAL A 124 -2.44 -1.70 6.41
CA VAL A 124 -3.31 -0.68 5.82
C VAL A 124 -4.46 -1.37 5.08
N LYS A 125 -5.64 -1.40 5.72
CA LYS A 125 -6.88 -1.76 5.03
C LYS A 125 -7.31 -0.60 4.14
N TYR A 126 -7.38 -0.82 2.84
CA TYR A 126 -7.79 0.20 1.88
C TYR A 126 -9.07 -0.20 1.13
N ARG A 127 -9.91 0.79 0.84
CA ARG A 127 -11.11 0.64 0.02
C ARG A 127 -10.92 1.33 -1.31
N VAL A 128 -11.45 0.79 -2.39
CA VAL A 128 -11.45 1.44 -3.71
C VAL A 128 -12.88 1.71 -4.13
N GLU A 129 -13.15 2.93 -4.59
CA GLU A 129 -14.47 3.36 -5.04
C GLU A 129 -14.35 4.16 -6.36
N VAL A 130 -15.38 4.13 -7.19
CA VAL A 130 -15.46 4.89 -8.45
C VAL A 130 -16.72 5.73 -8.44
N GLU A 131 -16.64 6.98 -8.89
CA GLU A 131 -17.78 7.88 -8.98
C GLU A 131 -18.86 7.33 -9.95
N ASN A 132 -20.12 7.44 -9.52
CA ASN A 132 -21.29 7.02 -10.28
C ASN A 132 -21.65 8.05 -11.36
N GLY A 133 -22.33 7.59 -12.42
CA GLY A 133 -22.92 8.48 -13.43
C GLY A 133 -21.92 9.19 -14.35
N ILE A 134 -20.63 8.82 -14.33
CA ILE A 134 -19.60 9.32 -15.25
C ILE A 134 -20.06 9.05 -16.70
N GLN A 135 -20.20 10.11 -17.48
CA GLN A 135 -20.56 10.04 -18.90
C GLN A 135 -19.30 9.83 -19.75
N TRP A 136 -18.81 8.59 -19.81
CA TRP A 136 -17.51 8.23 -20.40
C TRP A 136 -17.29 8.69 -21.85
N GLY A 137 -18.34 8.82 -22.66
CA GLY A 137 -18.24 9.15 -24.07
C GLY A 137 -17.41 8.09 -24.82
N SER A 138 -16.38 8.53 -25.53
CA SER A 138 -15.40 7.65 -26.21
C SER A 138 -14.21 7.21 -25.34
N ASN A 139 -14.13 7.66 -24.08
CA ASN A 139 -13.01 7.29 -23.21
C ASN A 139 -13.15 5.83 -22.70
N PRO A 140 -12.03 5.16 -22.38
CA PRO A 140 -12.06 3.87 -21.70
C PRO A 140 -12.82 3.93 -20.37
N VAL A 141 -13.83 3.07 -20.22
CA VAL A 141 -14.58 2.92 -18.97
C VAL A 141 -13.69 2.27 -17.90
N TRP A 142 -13.42 3.00 -16.83
CA TRP A 142 -12.82 2.47 -15.60
C TRP A 142 -13.92 2.01 -14.65
N THR A 143 -14.14 0.70 -14.62
CA THR A 143 -15.00 0.07 -13.61
C THR A 143 -14.30 0.03 -12.27
N THR A 144 -15.05 -0.19 -11.19
CA THR A 144 -14.50 -0.44 -9.85
C THR A 144 -13.41 -1.49 -9.85
N ASP A 145 -13.58 -2.59 -10.60
CA ASP A 145 -12.62 -3.68 -10.62
C ASP A 145 -11.33 -3.33 -11.38
N LYS A 146 -11.43 -2.58 -12.50
CA LYS A 146 -10.24 -2.07 -13.21
C LYS A 146 -9.46 -1.09 -12.35
N THR A 147 -10.15 -0.13 -11.73
CA THR A 147 -9.52 0.86 -10.83
C THR A 147 -8.87 0.16 -9.63
N ALA A 148 -9.55 -0.83 -9.05
CA ALA A 148 -9.04 -1.56 -7.90
C ALA A 148 -7.86 -2.48 -8.23
N ALA A 149 -7.88 -3.16 -9.38
CA ALA A 149 -6.74 -3.94 -9.85
C ALA A 149 -5.50 -3.05 -10.06
N GLU A 150 -5.67 -1.83 -10.55
CA GLU A 150 -4.57 -0.90 -10.78
C GLU A 150 -4.02 -0.27 -9.49
N VAL A 151 -4.89 0.06 -8.53
CA VAL A 151 -4.47 0.45 -7.17
C VAL A 151 -3.73 -0.69 -6.47
N GLU A 152 -4.21 -1.94 -6.62
CA GLU A 152 -3.58 -3.12 -6.05
C GLU A 152 -2.21 -3.41 -6.68
N ARG A 153 -2.08 -3.25 -8.01
CA ARG A 153 -0.81 -3.30 -8.73
C ARG A 153 0.18 -2.24 -8.24
N ALA A 154 -0.28 -1.01 -8.03
CA ALA A 154 0.57 0.09 -7.55
C ALA A 154 1.08 -0.14 -6.11
N LEU A 155 0.19 -0.54 -5.19
CA LEU A 155 0.53 -0.78 -3.79
C LEU A 155 1.31 -2.08 -3.56
N GLY A 156 1.09 -3.08 -4.42
CA GLY A 156 1.78 -4.37 -4.41
C GLY A 156 3.04 -4.43 -5.28
N ALA A 157 3.45 -3.33 -5.91
CA ALA A 157 4.64 -3.27 -6.75
C ALA A 157 5.92 -3.56 -5.94
N GLN A 158 6.91 -4.19 -6.57
CA GLN A 158 8.18 -4.58 -5.93
C GLN A 158 8.92 -3.39 -5.28
N LEU A 159 8.90 -2.22 -5.94
CA LEU A 159 9.51 -0.97 -5.45
C LEU A 159 8.52 -0.10 -4.64
N GLY A 160 7.31 -0.62 -4.42
CA GLY A 160 6.21 0.04 -3.71
C GLY A 160 6.42 0.08 -2.20
N TRP A 161 5.43 0.62 -1.48
CA TRP A 161 5.49 0.77 -0.02
C TRP A 161 5.68 -0.54 0.74
N THR A 162 5.36 -1.70 0.16
CA THR A 162 5.59 -3.04 0.74
C THR A 162 7.07 -3.41 0.89
N MET A 163 7.98 -2.83 0.10
CA MET A 163 9.44 -3.05 0.22
C MET A 163 9.99 -2.62 1.59
N SER A 164 9.26 -1.75 2.30
CA SER A 164 9.55 -1.35 3.67
C SER A 164 9.60 -2.50 4.68
N ALA A 165 9.04 -3.67 4.36
CA ALA A 165 9.15 -4.86 5.22
C ALA A 165 10.60 -5.38 5.33
N GLU A 166 11.37 -5.24 4.25
CA GLU A 166 12.80 -5.61 4.18
C GLU A 166 13.71 -4.38 4.41
N HIS A 167 13.22 -3.18 4.06
CA HIS A 167 13.93 -1.91 4.17
C HIS A 167 13.13 -0.87 4.99
N PRO A 168 13.04 -1.01 6.33
CA PRO A 168 12.18 -0.18 7.17
C PRO A 168 12.47 1.32 7.06
N VAL A 169 11.43 2.14 7.01
CA VAL A 169 11.57 3.58 6.84
C VAL A 169 11.66 4.29 8.19
N THR A 170 12.83 4.84 8.46
CA THR A 170 13.02 5.85 9.51
C THR A 170 13.00 7.25 8.86
N TYR A 171 12.09 8.12 9.32
CA TYR A 171 11.88 9.47 8.78
C TYR A 171 11.58 10.46 9.90
N ALA A 172 12.60 11.23 10.26
CA ALA A 172 12.60 12.11 11.43
C ALA A 172 11.53 13.22 11.44
N PRO A 173 11.21 13.93 10.31
CA PRO A 173 10.22 15.01 10.33
C PRO A 173 8.87 14.59 10.91
N ASN A 174 8.41 13.38 10.57
CA ASN A 174 7.13 12.83 11.01
C ASN A 174 7.27 11.68 12.03
N LYS A 175 8.44 11.60 12.68
CA LYS A 175 8.76 10.68 13.80
C LYS A 175 8.48 9.20 13.48
N LEU A 176 8.73 8.80 12.23
CA LEU A 176 8.70 7.40 11.84
C LEU A 176 10.03 6.74 12.22
N THR A 177 9.95 5.58 12.85
CA THR A 177 11.10 4.73 13.21
C THR A 177 10.74 3.31 12.80
N ASP A 178 11.61 2.71 11.97
CA ASP A 178 11.47 1.35 11.42
C ASP A 178 10.06 1.05 10.88
N ALA A 179 9.46 2.05 10.23
CA ALA A 179 8.10 1.96 9.74
C ALA A 179 8.04 1.04 8.51
N SER A 180 7.15 0.05 8.58
CA SER A 180 6.89 -0.89 7.50
C SER A 180 5.40 -1.17 7.33
N TRP A 181 4.97 -1.38 6.08
CA TRP A 181 3.56 -1.47 5.71
C TRP A 181 3.23 -2.72 4.90
N SER A 182 2.02 -3.22 5.13
CA SER A 182 1.33 -4.24 4.33
C SER A 182 -0.07 -3.71 3.97
N PHE A 183 -0.66 -4.20 2.88
CA PHE A 183 -1.90 -3.63 2.34
C PHE A 183 -2.94 -4.71 2.08
N GLN A 184 -4.22 -4.41 2.36
CA GLN A 184 -5.34 -5.31 2.03
C GLN A 184 -6.53 -4.53 1.50
N ARG A 185 -7.10 -4.96 0.37
CA ARG A 185 -8.32 -4.36 -0.18
C ARG A 185 -9.55 -4.90 0.53
N VAL A 186 -10.36 -4.00 1.06
CA VAL A 186 -11.62 -4.30 1.75
C VAL A 186 -12.79 -3.54 1.14
N SER A 187 -14.00 -4.11 1.20
CA SER A 187 -15.24 -3.50 0.70
C SER A 187 -16.15 -2.96 1.81
N GLY A 188 -16.01 -3.48 3.03
CA GLY A 188 -16.76 -3.05 4.22
C GLY A 188 -16.32 -1.67 4.75
N GLU A 189 -16.88 -1.28 5.90
CA GLU A 189 -16.64 0.02 6.54
C GLU A 189 -15.37 0.06 7.42
N ASP A 190 -14.85 -1.11 7.80
CA ASP A 190 -13.57 -1.24 8.53
C ASP A 190 -12.37 -1.08 7.58
N TYR A 191 -12.12 0.18 7.19
CA TYR A 191 -10.96 0.59 6.38
C TYR A 191 -10.17 1.72 7.05
N SER A 192 -8.85 1.71 6.83
CA SER A 192 -7.94 2.76 7.28
C SER A 192 -7.97 3.97 6.32
N VAL A 193 -8.08 3.71 5.02
CA VAL A 193 -8.13 4.70 3.93
C VAL A 193 -9.05 4.25 2.79
N ARG A 194 -9.64 5.18 2.05
CA ARG A 194 -10.34 4.90 0.77
C ARG A 194 -9.75 5.72 -0.36
N LEU A 195 -9.57 5.10 -1.52
CA LEU A 195 -9.18 5.73 -2.77
C LEU A 195 -10.42 5.84 -3.66
N ARG A 196 -10.68 7.03 -4.20
CA ARG A 196 -11.84 7.31 -5.05
C ARG A 196 -11.40 7.85 -6.40
N LEU A 197 -11.72 7.16 -7.49
CA LEU A 197 -11.59 7.74 -8.84
C LEU A 197 -12.80 8.62 -9.11
N ALA A 198 -12.57 9.91 -9.37
CA ALA A 198 -13.63 10.91 -9.53
C ALA A 198 -13.32 11.92 -10.64
N THR A 199 -14.38 12.46 -11.25
CA THR A 199 -14.32 13.50 -12.28
C THR A 199 -13.73 14.81 -11.74
N PRO A 200 -13.10 15.64 -12.60
CA PRO A 200 -12.42 16.86 -12.17
C PRO A 200 -13.29 17.77 -11.28
N GLY A 201 -14.56 18.00 -11.64
CA GLY A 201 -15.46 18.85 -10.85
C GLY A 201 -15.80 18.27 -9.48
N THR A 202 -15.88 16.94 -9.34
CA THR A 202 -16.09 16.28 -8.05
C THR A 202 -14.84 16.31 -7.18
N VAL A 203 -13.65 16.16 -7.78
CA VAL A 203 -12.36 16.33 -7.07
C VAL A 203 -12.22 17.77 -6.58
N ASP A 204 -12.35 18.76 -7.46
CA ASP A 204 -12.24 20.19 -7.12
C ASP A 204 -13.19 20.58 -5.98
N LYS A 205 -14.46 20.18 -6.06
CA LYS A 205 -15.47 20.46 -5.03
C LYS A 205 -15.10 19.87 -3.66
N LEU A 206 -14.60 18.63 -3.63
CA LEU A 206 -14.31 17.93 -2.39
C LEU A 206 -12.97 18.36 -1.79
N CYS A 207 -11.92 18.54 -2.60
CA CYS A 207 -10.61 19.05 -2.15
C CYS A 207 -10.71 20.51 -1.65
N ALA A 208 -11.52 21.35 -2.31
CA ALA A 208 -11.74 22.73 -1.87
C ALA A 208 -12.40 22.84 -0.47
N SER A 209 -13.14 21.81 -0.04
CA SER A 209 -13.74 21.78 1.32
C SER A 209 -12.71 21.78 2.46
N VAL A 210 -11.45 21.42 2.17
CA VAL A 210 -10.30 21.51 3.08
C VAL A 210 -9.25 22.54 2.64
N GLY A 211 -9.59 23.42 1.70
CA GLY A 211 -8.71 24.49 1.22
C GLY A 211 -7.70 24.10 0.14
N VAL A 212 -7.78 22.88 -0.41
CA VAL A 212 -6.87 22.40 -1.47
C VAL A 212 -7.45 22.72 -2.86
N SER A 213 -6.66 23.37 -3.71
CA SER A 213 -7.04 23.74 -5.08
C SER A 213 -6.44 22.78 -6.11
N THR A 214 -7.24 21.85 -6.62
CA THR A 214 -6.82 20.82 -7.59
C THR A 214 -6.90 21.25 -9.05
N GLN A 215 -7.46 22.43 -9.35
CA GLN A 215 -7.45 23.07 -10.67
C GLN A 215 -7.98 22.21 -11.83
N GLY A 216 -8.84 21.24 -11.54
CA GLY A 216 -9.38 20.29 -12.51
C GLY A 216 -8.36 19.29 -13.07
N ILE A 217 -7.17 19.15 -12.45
CA ILE A 217 -6.14 18.16 -12.84
C ILE A 217 -5.53 17.38 -11.68
N TYR A 218 -5.26 17.99 -10.53
CA TYR A 218 -4.54 17.30 -9.46
C TYR A 218 -5.44 16.37 -8.65
N SER A 219 -4.83 15.32 -8.11
CA SER A 219 -5.37 14.48 -7.04
C SER A 219 -5.27 15.23 -5.69
N CYS A 220 -5.92 14.73 -4.64
CA CYS A 220 -5.66 15.19 -3.27
C CYS A 220 -6.02 14.13 -2.22
N ARG A 221 -5.46 14.30 -1.01
CA ARG A 221 -5.84 13.51 0.17
C ARG A 221 -6.39 14.40 1.28
N TYR A 222 -7.52 14.01 1.87
CA TYR A 222 -8.08 14.62 3.09
C TYR A 222 -8.70 13.57 4.03
N GLY A 223 -8.36 13.64 5.32
CA GLY A 223 -8.80 12.65 6.31
C GLY A 223 -8.45 11.22 5.85
N GLN A 224 -9.44 10.33 5.82
CA GLN A 224 -9.26 8.96 5.30
C GLN A 224 -9.55 8.82 3.80
N THR A 225 -9.66 9.92 3.04
CA THR A 225 -10.02 9.91 1.61
C THR A 225 -8.85 10.36 0.75
N ILE A 226 -8.46 9.53 -0.21
CA ILE A 226 -7.64 9.88 -1.36
C ILE A 226 -8.59 10.06 -2.55
N LEU A 227 -8.55 11.22 -3.22
CA LEU A 227 -9.26 11.48 -4.47
C LEU A 227 -8.27 11.44 -5.63
N LEU A 228 -8.49 10.50 -6.55
CA LEU A 228 -7.74 10.33 -7.78
C LEU A 228 -8.47 11.07 -8.90
N ASN A 229 -7.79 12.01 -9.55
CA ASN A 229 -8.40 12.83 -10.59
C ASN A 229 -8.50 12.07 -11.92
N LEU A 230 -9.73 11.87 -12.40
CA LEU A 230 -10.02 11.09 -13.62
C LEU A 230 -9.31 11.64 -14.86
N ARG A 231 -9.09 12.96 -14.97
CA ARG A 231 -8.37 13.55 -16.11
C ARG A 231 -6.94 13.04 -16.16
N ARG A 232 -6.20 13.18 -15.05
CA ARG A 232 -4.83 12.68 -14.96
C ARG A 232 -4.78 11.16 -15.01
N TRP A 233 -5.77 10.45 -14.44
CA TRP A 233 -5.89 9.00 -14.58
C TRP A 233 -6.00 8.55 -16.06
N LEU A 234 -6.77 9.26 -16.88
CA LEU A 234 -6.92 8.93 -18.30
C LEU A 234 -5.78 9.43 -19.21
N LYS A 235 -5.12 10.54 -18.85
CA LYS A 235 -4.16 11.23 -19.74
C LYS A 235 -2.69 11.13 -19.29
N GLY A 236 -2.43 10.80 -18.02
CA GLY A 236 -1.10 10.86 -17.43
C GLY A 236 -0.59 12.31 -17.27
N ILE A 237 0.73 12.46 -17.29
CA ILE A 237 1.43 13.75 -17.25
C ILE A 237 1.81 14.13 -18.68
N ASP A 238 1.43 15.35 -19.10
CA ASP A 238 1.74 15.85 -20.44
C ASP A 238 3.27 15.94 -20.63
N GLY A 239 3.77 15.44 -21.76
CA GLY A 239 5.21 15.44 -22.07
C GLY A 239 6.05 14.38 -21.34
N ALA A 240 5.45 13.51 -20.51
CA ALA A 240 6.16 12.42 -19.82
C ALA A 240 5.69 11.01 -20.26
N PRO A 241 5.87 10.64 -21.55
CA PRO A 241 5.48 9.31 -22.04
C PRO A 241 6.28 8.19 -21.36
N GLY A 242 5.62 7.07 -21.08
CA GLY A 242 6.24 5.89 -20.44
C GLY A 242 6.28 5.93 -18.91
N VAL A 243 5.83 7.03 -18.27
CA VAL A 243 5.66 7.07 -16.81
C VAL A 243 4.45 6.24 -16.40
N ASP A 244 4.62 5.38 -15.41
CA ASP A 244 3.52 4.70 -14.72
C ASP A 244 2.79 5.71 -13.82
N PHE A 245 1.89 6.48 -14.44
CA PHE A 245 1.20 7.57 -13.76
C PHE A 245 0.29 7.05 -12.64
N HIS A 246 -0.38 5.91 -12.83
CA HIS A 246 -1.25 5.34 -11.80
C HIS A 246 -0.46 4.97 -10.55
N ALA A 247 0.70 4.31 -10.71
CA ALA A 247 1.58 4.04 -9.58
C ALA A 247 2.11 5.34 -8.95
N ASN A 248 2.50 6.34 -9.74
CA ASN A 248 2.96 7.62 -9.22
C ASN A 248 1.90 8.30 -8.35
N THR A 249 0.67 8.51 -8.85
CA THR A 249 -0.39 9.18 -8.07
C THR A 249 -0.88 8.34 -6.90
N VAL A 250 -0.97 7.01 -7.02
CA VAL A 250 -1.39 6.15 -5.91
C VAL A 250 -0.32 6.16 -4.81
N ASN A 251 0.96 6.03 -5.14
CA ASN A 251 2.02 6.01 -4.14
C ASN A 251 2.24 7.38 -3.48
N HIS A 252 2.08 8.49 -4.21
CA HIS A 252 2.15 9.85 -3.66
C HIS A 252 1.04 10.12 -2.63
N GLU A 253 -0.22 9.91 -3.03
CA GLU A 253 -1.37 10.14 -2.14
C GLU A 253 -1.41 9.13 -0.98
N MET A 254 -0.96 7.89 -1.21
CA MET A 254 -0.75 6.92 -0.13
C MET A 254 0.34 7.40 0.83
N GLY A 255 1.45 7.97 0.33
CA GLY A 255 2.49 8.56 1.18
C GLY A 255 1.95 9.65 2.13
N HIS A 256 1.05 10.53 1.65
CA HIS A 256 0.33 11.46 2.52
C HIS A 256 -0.53 10.78 3.58
N PHE A 257 -1.15 9.64 3.25
CA PHE A 257 -1.87 8.84 4.24
C PHE A 257 -0.93 8.15 5.26
N LEU A 258 0.23 7.65 4.82
CA LEU A 258 1.26 7.04 5.66
C LEU A 258 2.01 8.05 6.55
N GLY A 259 1.79 9.35 6.31
CA GLY A 259 2.34 10.44 7.13
C GLY A 259 3.62 11.06 6.59
N PHE A 260 3.78 11.13 5.27
CA PHE A 260 4.81 11.93 4.61
C PHE A 260 4.22 13.24 4.08
N ASP A 261 4.88 14.37 4.35
CA ASP A 261 4.66 15.62 3.62
C ASP A 261 5.41 15.58 2.27
N HIS A 262 5.32 16.66 1.50
CA HIS A 262 6.10 16.79 0.27
C HIS A 262 7.62 16.75 0.51
N MET A 263 8.34 16.38 -0.54
CA MET A 263 9.80 16.49 -0.63
C MET A 263 10.20 17.27 -1.87
N LYS A 264 11.39 17.88 -1.84
CA LYS A 264 11.99 18.54 -3.00
C LYS A 264 12.89 17.57 -3.74
N CYS A 265 13.17 17.88 -5.00
CA CYS A 265 14.24 17.21 -5.74
C CYS A 265 15.57 17.30 -4.97
N PRO A 266 16.25 16.17 -4.63
CA PRO A 266 17.54 16.20 -3.94
C PRO A 266 18.69 16.71 -4.81
N GLY A 267 18.59 16.64 -6.14
CA GLY A 267 19.59 17.19 -7.06
C GLY A 267 19.33 16.83 -8.52
N SER A 268 19.94 17.57 -9.45
CA SER A 268 19.78 17.31 -10.88
C SER A 268 20.27 15.91 -11.25
N GLY A 269 19.50 15.20 -12.09
CA GLY A 269 19.77 13.82 -12.51
C GLY A 269 19.46 12.74 -11.46
N GLN A 270 19.15 13.11 -10.22
CA GLN A 270 18.74 12.16 -9.17
C GLN A 270 17.28 11.74 -9.36
N PRO A 271 16.87 10.52 -8.92
CA PRO A 271 15.47 10.14 -8.89
C PRO A 271 14.67 11.10 -7.99
N ALA A 272 13.55 11.59 -8.50
CA ALA A 272 12.62 12.35 -7.69
C ALA A 272 12.07 11.47 -6.55
N PRO A 273 11.97 11.99 -5.31
CA PRO A 273 11.20 11.36 -4.25
C PRO A 273 9.76 11.16 -4.71
N ILE A 274 9.12 10.06 -4.32
CA ILE A 274 7.69 9.87 -4.66
C ILE A 274 6.81 10.97 -4.07
N MET A 275 7.27 11.58 -2.96
CA MET A 275 6.62 12.73 -2.30
C MET A 275 6.97 14.09 -2.93
N GLN A 276 7.78 14.14 -3.99
CA GLN A 276 7.88 15.36 -4.79
C GLN A 276 6.60 15.54 -5.62
N THR A 277 6.18 16.80 -5.79
CA THR A 277 5.11 17.19 -6.73
C THR A 277 5.61 17.11 -8.18
N GLN A 278 5.97 15.89 -8.62
CA GLN A 278 6.59 15.61 -9.93
C GLN A 278 5.66 15.97 -11.09
N THR A 279 4.34 15.90 -10.86
CA THR A 279 3.25 16.33 -11.75
C THR A 279 3.08 17.84 -11.89
N ILE A 280 3.87 18.62 -11.13
CA ILE A 280 3.98 20.09 -11.23
C ILE A 280 5.34 20.45 -11.80
N ALA A 281 6.43 19.97 -11.20
CA ALA A 281 7.79 20.21 -11.68
C ALA A 281 8.80 19.18 -11.14
N LEU A 282 9.67 18.68 -12.03
CA LEU A 282 10.78 17.80 -11.67
C LEU A 282 12.00 18.53 -11.08
N ASN A 283 12.18 19.82 -11.36
CA ASN A 283 13.28 20.64 -10.82
C ASN A 283 14.70 20.03 -11.04
N GLY A 284 14.90 19.37 -12.18
CA GLY A 284 16.16 18.70 -12.55
C GLY A 284 16.24 17.21 -12.20
N CYS A 285 15.34 16.69 -11.34
CA CYS A 285 15.29 15.26 -11.05
C CYS A 285 14.74 14.44 -12.22
N THR A 286 15.04 13.14 -12.24
CA THR A 286 14.38 12.16 -13.11
C THR A 286 13.04 11.72 -12.50
N ILE A 287 12.07 11.39 -13.35
CA ILE A 287 10.72 11.00 -12.92
C ILE A 287 10.72 9.60 -12.31
N ASN A 288 9.93 9.41 -11.25
CA ASN A 288 9.90 8.19 -10.45
C ASN A 288 8.49 7.92 -9.89
N SER A 289 7.95 6.73 -10.13
CA SER A 289 6.62 6.30 -9.70
C SER A 289 6.57 5.53 -8.38
N PHE A 290 7.73 5.29 -7.75
CA PHE A 290 7.84 4.37 -6.61
C PHE A 290 8.66 4.94 -5.43
N PRO A 291 8.35 4.58 -4.17
CA PRO A 291 9.10 5.03 -3.00
C PRO A 291 10.53 4.51 -2.92
N PHE A 292 10.85 3.31 -3.41
CA PHE A 292 12.17 2.68 -3.25
C PHE A 292 12.93 2.53 -4.57
N THR A 293 14.27 2.49 -4.49
CA THR A 293 15.14 2.03 -5.58
C THR A 293 15.22 0.50 -5.62
N THR A 294 15.82 -0.05 -6.68
CA THR A 294 16.09 -1.48 -6.83
C THR A 294 16.96 -2.08 -5.72
N GLU A 295 17.74 -1.25 -5.02
CA GLU A 295 18.60 -1.61 -3.89
C GLU A 295 17.88 -1.46 -2.53
N GLY A 296 16.57 -1.16 -2.54
CA GLY A 296 15.78 -0.94 -1.34
C GLY A 296 16.06 0.38 -0.62
N THR A 297 16.68 1.35 -1.29
CA THR A 297 16.85 2.69 -0.73
C THR A 297 15.55 3.49 -0.88
N PHE A 298 14.95 3.94 0.23
CA PHE A 298 13.81 4.85 0.17
C PHE A 298 14.25 6.22 -0.37
N VAL A 299 13.69 6.64 -1.50
CA VAL A 299 14.08 7.85 -2.22
C VAL A 299 13.57 9.09 -1.50
N GLN A 300 14.45 9.73 -0.73
CA GLN A 300 14.17 10.95 0.03
C GLN A 300 14.75 12.20 -0.63
N GLY A 301 14.19 13.36 -0.26
CA GLY A 301 14.73 14.68 -0.56
C GLY A 301 14.42 15.68 0.55
N PRO A 302 14.87 16.94 0.43
CA PRO A 302 14.61 17.97 1.44
C PRO A 302 13.11 18.16 1.68
N TRP A 303 12.70 18.27 2.94
CA TRP A 303 11.28 18.44 3.30
C TRP A 303 10.65 19.69 2.66
N ALA A 304 9.37 19.58 2.31
CA ALA A 304 8.52 20.67 1.84
C ALA A 304 7.10 20.53 2.45
N PRO A 305 6.38 21.64 2.66
CA PRO A 305 5.01 21.58 3.16
C PRO A 305 4.04 20.98 2.12
N SER A 306 3.02 20.30 2.63
CA SER A 306 1.82 19.87 1.90
C SER A 306 0.65 20.83 2.06
#